data_AF-A0A661GND3-F1
#
_entry.id   AF-A0A661GND3-F1
#
_cell.length_a   1.000
_cell.length_b   1.000
_cell.length_c   1.000
_cell.angle_alpha   90.00
_cell.angle_beta   90.00
_cell.angle_gamma   90.00
#
_symmetry.space_group_name_H-M   'P 1'
#
loop_
_entity.id
_entity.type
_entity.pdbx_description
1 polymer ?
#
loop_
_entity_poly.entity_id
_entity_poly.type
_entity_poly.pdbx_seq_one_letter_code
_entity_poly.pdbx_strand_id
1 'polypeptide(L)'
;MKKASWKDIAELVGILAIVASLVSVAFQLRQTQLALVASTYQARAFDAIAEGLHIADSEYLLPVLVKTNHGESFDAVASLSEGDRTRLFHFLRTRMIDWDNEHYQYQSGFLDAGFFEVTTKAQVRMWAPRWRAIGLTEGRGDFKEFVDSVLQEQDHVKE
;
A
#
# COMPACT_ATOMS: atom_id res chain seq x y z
N MET A 1 47.06 45.24 -0.67
CA MET A 1 45.83 44.44 -0.45
C MET A 1 44.66 45.40 -0.26
N LYS A 2 43.65 45.40 -1.14
CA LYS A 2 42.43 46.22 -0.93
C LYS A 2 41.72 45.70 0.33
N LYS A 3 41.39 46.58 1.27
CA LYS A 3 40.60 46.22 2.46
C LYS A 3 39.18 45.92 2.00
N ALA A 4 38.63 44.77 2.40
CA ALA A 4 37.23 44.44 2.16
C ALA A 4 36.35 45.56 2.72
N SER A 5 35.37 46.02 1.94
CA SER A 5 34.43 47.02 2.43
C SER A 5 33.41 46.35 3.37
N TRP A 6 32.85 47.11 4.30
CA TRP A 6 31.78 46.62 5.19
C TRP A 6 30.58 46.07 4.41
N LYS A 7 30.33 46.60 3.22
CA LYS A 7 29.29 46.11 2.30
C LYS A 7 29.60 44.69 1.83
N ASP A 8 30.84 44.41 1.42
CA ASP A 8 31.25 43.08 0.93
C ASP A 8 31.12 42.02 2.04
N ILE A 9 31.44 42.40 3.28
CA ILE A 9 31.27 41.53 4.45
C ILE A 9 29.78 41.25 4.72
N ALA A 10 28.94 42.28 4.67
CA ALA A 10 27.50 42.14 4.88
C ALA A 10 26.83 41.28 3.80
N GLU A 11 27.21 41.45 2.53
CA GLU A 11 26.74 40.61 1.42
C GLU A 11 27.17 39.15 1.59
N LEU A 12 28.42 38.90 1.98
CA LEU A 12 28.91 37.55 2.25
C LEU A 12 28.15 36.88 3.39
N VAL A 13 27.92 37.59 4.50
CA VAL A 13 27.15 37.08 5.64
C VAL A 13 25.70 36.79 5.23
N GLY A 14 25.09 37.67 4.43
CA GLY A 14 23.74 37.45 3.90
C GLY A 14 23.64 36.20 3.04
N ILE A 15 24.60 35.98 2.13
CA ILE A 15 24.67 34.77 1.31
C ILE A 15 24.86 33.53 2.18
N LEU A 16 25.77 33.58 3.17
CA LEU A 16 25.99 32.47 4.10
C LEU A 16 24.73 32.14 4.92
N ALA A 17 23.97 33.16 5.34
CA ALA A 17 22.71 32.96 6.05
C ALA A 17 21.66 32.28 5.17
N ILE A 18 21.57 32.64 3.88
CA ILE A 18 20.68 31.98 2.91
C ILE A 18 21.09 30.52 2.71
N VAL A 19 22.39 30.25 2.53
CA VAL A 19 22.88 28.87 2.39
C VAL A 19 22.58 28.04 3.63
N ALA A 20 22.82 28.60 4.82
CA ALA A 20 22.49 27.93 6.08
C ALA A 20 20.99 27.67 6.23
N SER A 21 20.13 28.59 5.79
CA SER A 21 18.67 28.40 5.84
C SER A 21 18.21 27.29 4.89
N LEU A 22 18.74 27.24 3.66
CA LEU A 22 18.43 26.18 2.69
C LEU A 22 18.86 24.80 3.20
N VAL A 23 20.04 24.71 3.80
CA VAL A 23 20.53 23.47 4.43
C VAL A 23 19.59 23.06 5.56
N SER A 24 19.18 23.99 6.42
CA SER A 24 18.22 23.72 7.49
C SER A 24 16.87 23.22 6.97
N VAL A 25 16.33 23.84 5.91
CA VAL A 25 15.08 23.41 5.27
C VAL A 25 15.23 21.99 4.70
N ALA A 26 16.33 21.68 4.03
CA ALA A 26 16.58 20.33 3.51
C ALA A 26 16.61 19.27 4.63
N PHE A 27 17.22 19.59 5.78
CA PHE A 27 17.20 18.70 6.95
C PHE A 27 15.78 18.52 7.51
N GLN A 28 15.00 19.60 7.63
CA GLN A 28 13.62 19.54 8.11
C GLN A 28 12.70 18.72 7.18
N LEU A 29 12.87 18.85 5.86
CA LEU A 29 12.15 18.05 4.88
C LEU A 29 12.47 16.56 5.03
N ARG A 30 13.75 16.21 5.20
CA ARG A 30 14.16 14.82 5.41
C ARG A 30 13.59 14.24 6.71
N GLN A 31 13.60 15.01 7.81
CA GLN A 31 13.02 14.58 9.08
C GLN A 31 11.50 14.39 8.97
N THR A 32 10.82 15.33 8.33
CA THR A 32 9.37 15.24 8.06
C THR A 32 9.04 14.00 7.23
N GLN A 33 9.82 13.71 6.18
CA GLN A 33 9.64 12.52 5.36
C GLN A 33 9.81 11.23 6.18
N LEU A 34 10.85 11.14 7.01
CA LEU A 34 11.06 9.98 7.88
C LEU A 34 9.92 9.79 8.89
N ALA A 35 9.43 10.89 9.47
CA ALA A 35 8.30 10.86 10.39
C ALA A 35 7.00 10.41 9.71
N LEU A 36 6.73 10.90 8.49
CA LEU A 36 5.58 10.48 7.69
C LEU A 36 5.63 8.99 7.36
N VAL A 37 6.78 8.51 6.87
CA VAL A 37 6.96 7.08 6.57
C VAL A 37 6.73 6.22 7.81
N ALA A 38 7.34 6.58 8.95
CA ALA A 38 7.15 5.84 10.20
C ALA A 38 5.68 5.85 10.66
N SER A 39 5.01 7.00 10.56
CA SER A 39 3.58 7.13 10.89
C SER A 39 2.71 6.26 9.99
N THR A 40 3.00 6.17 8.69
CA THR A 40 2.28 5.31 7.75
C THR A 40 2.48 3.83 8.10
N TYR A 41 3.71 3.40 8.41
CA TYR A 41 3.97 2.03 8.86
C TYR A 41 3.20 1.70 10.14
N GLN A 42 3.18 2.63 11.10
CA GLN A 42 2.46 2.45 12.34
C GLN A 42 0.94 2.35 12.13
N ALA A 43 0.37 3.20 11.28
CA ALA A 43 -1.05 3.15 10.93
C ALA A 43 -1.42 1.78 10.31
N ARG A 44 -0.65 1.32 9.31
CA ARG A 44 -0.86 0.00 8.71
C ARG A 44 -0.77 -1.14 9.72
N ALA A 45 0.20 -1.09 10.63
CA ALA A 45 0.34 -2.10 11.66
C ALA A 45 -0.89 -2.16 12.58
N PHE A 46 -1.43 -0.99 12.98
CA PHE A 46 -2.65 -0.93 13.77
C PHE A 46 -3.87 -1.43 13.00
N ASP A 47 -4.02 -1.05 11.73
CA ASP A 47 -5.12 -1.49 10.89
C ASP A 47 -5.09 -3.01 10.69
N ALA A 48 -3.91 -3.58 10.43
CA ALA A 48 -3.73 -5.03 10.28
C ALA A 48 -4.02 -5.79 11.58
N ILE A 49 -3.61 -5.26 12.74
CA ILE A 49 -3.92 -5.85 14.05
C ILE A 49 -5.42 -5.80 14.32
N ALA A 50 -6.06 -4.64 14.09
CA ALA A 50 -7.48 -4.46 14.31
C ALA A 50 -8.32 -5.38 13.40
N GLU A 51 -7.95 -5.50 12.12
CA GLU A 51 -8.57 -6.44 11.19
C GLU A 51 -8.36 -7.89 11.63
N GLY A 52 -7.13 -8.26 12.01
CA GLY A 52 -6.82 -9.61 12.49
C GLY A 52 -7.65 -10.01 13.72
N LEU A 53 -7.79 -9.10 14.68
CA LEU A 53 -8.65 -9.32 15.86
C LEU A 53 -10.12 -9.42 15.46
N HIS A 54 -10.60 -8.55 14.57
CA HIS A 54 -11.99 -8.61 14.09
C HIS A 54 -12.30 -9.92 13.37
N ILE A 55 -11.37 -10.43 12.56
CA ILE A 55 -11.50 -11.74 11.90
C ILE A 55 -11.49 -12.85 12.95
N ALA A 56 -10.56 -12.82 13.91
CA ALA A 56 -10.43 -13.85 14.93
C ALA A 56 -11.67 -13.97 15.82
N ASP A 57 -12.30 -12.84 16.14
CA ASP A 57 -13.53 -12.79 16.96
C ASP A 57 -14.80 -13.09 16.14
N SER A 58 -14.72 -13.18 14.81
CA SER A 58 -15.88 -13.36 13.95
C SER A 58 -16.27 -14.83 13.79
N GLU A 59 -17.43 -15.20 14.33
CA GLU A 59 -18.04 -16.52 14.12
C GLU A 59 -18.42 -16.79 12.65
N TYR A 60 -18.58 -15.74 11.84
CA TYR A 60 -19.09 -15.84 10.47
C TYR A 60 -18.02 -15.64 9.41
N LEU A 61 -17.07 -14.72 9.62
CA LEU A 61 -16.08 -14.39 8.61
C LEU A 61 -14.93 -15.40 8.58
N LEU A 62 -14.37 -15.78 9.73
CA LEU A 62 -13.24 -16.69 9.78
C LEU A 62 -13.53 -18.04 9.10
N PRO A 63 -14.68 -18.71 9.29
CA PRO A 63 -14.98 -19.95 8.57
C PRO A 63 -15.10 -19.75 7.06
N VAL A 64 -15.65 -18.61 6.62
CA VAL A 64 -15.73 -18.27 5.18
C VAL A 64 -14.35 -18.05 4.61
N LEU A 65 -13.49 -17.31 5.32
CA LEU A 65 -12.10 -17.13 4.95
C LEU A 65 -11.41 -18.50 4.91
N VAL A 66 -11.42 -19.32 5.95
CA VAL A 66 -10.82 -20.67 5.92
C VAL A 66 -11.33 -21.54 4.75
N LYS A 67 -12.64 -21.55 4.47
CA LYS A 67 -13.19 -22.29 3.32
C LYS A 67 -12.69 -21.75 1.97
N THR A 68 -12.33 -20.48 1.93
CA THR A 68 -11.87 -19.78 0.73
C THR A 68 -10.36 -19.53 0.72
N ASN A 69 -9.63 -19.91 1.79
CA ASN A 69 -8.26 -19.49 2.11
C ASN A 69 -7.40 -20.68 2.59
N HIS A 70 -6.21 -20.82 1.98
CA HIS A 70 -5.12 -21.80 2.23
C HIS A 70 -5.25 -23.21 1.63
N GLY A 71 -5.74 -23.33 0.39
CA GLY A 71 -5.66 -24.55 -0.40
C GLY A 71 -5.94 -24.26 -1.87
N GLU A 72 -5.33 -25.03 -2.77
CA GLU A 72 -5.15 -24.80 -4.22
C GLU A 72 -6.44 -24.66 -5.05
N SER A 73 -7.64 -24.70 -4.45
CA SER A 73 -8.90 -24.64 -5.19
C SER A 73 -9.39 -23.20 -5.35
N PHE A 74 -9.28 -22.70 -6.59
CA PHE A 74 -9.83 -21.42 -7.04
C PHE A 74 -11.37 -21.44 -7.18
N ASP A 75 -11.99 -22.63 -7.13
CA ASP A 75 -13.43 -22.85 -7.28
C ASP A 75 -14.23 -22.77 -5.97
N ALA A 76 -13.55 -22.62 -4.83
CA ALA A 76 -14.18 -22.66 -3.50
C ALA A 76 -15.28 -21.59 -3.31
N VAL A 77 -15.17 -20.46 -4.01
CA VAL A 77 -16.17 -19.37 -4.02
C VAL A 77 -17.54 -19.85 -4.52
N ALA A 78 -17.57 -20.76 -5.50
CA ALA A 78 -18.81 -21.26 -6.08
C ALA A 78 -19.64 -22.07 -5.08
N SER A 79 -18.97 -22.73 -4.12
CA SER A 79 -19.59 -23.57 -3.09
C SER A 79 -20.19 -22.80 -1.90
N LEU A 80 -19.97 -21.49 -1.82
CA LEU A 80 -20.47 -20.67 -0.71
C LEU A 80 -21.98 -20.48 -0.77
N SER A 81 -22.61 -20.45 0.41
CA SER A 81 -23.97 -19.95 0.56
C SER A 81 -24.06 -18.48 0.13
N GLU A 82 -25.26 -18.00 -0.21
CA GLU A 82 -25.47 -16.59 -0.58
C GLU A 82 -25.00 -15.61 0.53
N GLY A 83 -25.31 -15.93 1.78
CA GLY A 83 -24.88 -15.14 2.93
C GLY A 83 -23.36 -15.11 3.08
N ASP A 84 -22.68 -16.25 2.92
CA ASP A 84 -21.22 -16.32 3.00
C ASP A 84 -20.53 -15.61 1.84
N ARG A 85 -21.09 -15.72 0.63
CA ARG A 85 -20.62 -14.99 -0.54
C ARG A 85 -20.72 -13.48 -0.32
N THR A 86 -21.81 -13.01 0.30
CA THR A 86 -21.99 -11.58 0.63
C THR A 86 -20.97 -11.10 1.66
N ARG A 87 -20.70 -11.89 2.70
CA ARG A 87 -19.65 -11.58 3.69
C ARG A 87 -18.27 -11.50 3.05
N LEU A 88 -17.93 -12.49 2.21
CA LEU A 88 -16.68 -12.50 1.46
C LEU A 88 -16.58 -11.30 0.53
N PHE A 89 -17.67 -10.94 -0.16
CA PHE A 89 -17.71 -9.77 -1.04
C PHE A 89 -17.36 -8.49 -0.29
N HIS A 90 -17.99 -8.23 0.85
CA HIS A 90 -17.69 -7.02 1.62
C HIS A 90 -16.27 -7.02 2.17
N PHE A 91 -15.78 -8.17 2.65
CA PHE A 91 -14.39 -8.30 3.09
C PHE A 91 -13.39 -8.01 1.97
N LEU A 92 -13.52 -8.69 0.84
CA LEU A 92 -12.60 -8.53 -0.30
C LEU A 92 -12.71 -7.15 -0.94
N ARG A 93 -13.89 -6.53 -0.94
CA ARG A 93 -14.08 -5.15 -1.39
C ARG A 93 -13.28 -4.16 -0.55
N THR A 94 -13.33 -4.28 0.79
CA THR A 94 -12.54 -3.43 1.69
C THR A 94 -11.04 -3.65 1.48
N ARG A 95 -10.59 -4.92 1.39
CA ARG A 95 -9.19 -5.24 1.11
C ARG A 95 -8.72 -4.71 -0.25
N MET A 96 -9.56 -4.75 -1.27
CA MET A 96 -9.23 -4.22 -2.59
C MET A 96 -9.04 -2.71 -2.57
N ILE A 97 -9.84 -1.96 -1.81
CA ILE A 97 -9.64 -0.51 -1.61
C ILE A 97 -8.29 -0.24 -0.94
N ASP A 98 -7.93 -1.05 0.06
CA ASP A 98 -6.63 -0.95 0.75
C ASP A 98 -5.46 -1.22 -0.21
N TRP A 99 -5.51 -2.30 -1.00
CA TRP A 99 -4.47 -2.61 -1.98
C TRP A 99 -4.39 -1.62 -3.14
N ASP A 100 -5.52 -1.05 -3.58
CA ASP A 100 -5.54 0.04 -4.55
C ASP A 100 -4.81 1.28 -3.99
N ASN A 101 -5.06 1.62 -2.72
CA ASN A 101 -4.36 2.68 -2.02
C ASN A 101 -2.85 2.39 -1.83
N GLU A 102 -2.47 1.15 -1.50
CA GLU A 102 -1.05 0.76 -1.43
C GLU A 102 -0.36 0.87 -2.79
N HIS A 103 -1.03 0.45 -3.86
CA HIS A 103 -0.54 0.61 -5.23
C HIS A 103 -0.35 2.10 -5.58
N TYR A 104 -1.29 2.97 -5.22
CA TYR A 104 -1.12 4.42 -5.40
C TYR A 104 0.12 4.96 -4.69
N GLN A 105 0.30 4.58 -3.43
CA GLN A 105 1.42 5.04 -2.62
C GLN A 105 2.75 4.53 -3.16
N TYR A 106 2.78 3.30 -3.69
CA TYR A 106 3.95 2.76 -4.39
C TYR A 106 4.30 3.56 -5.64
N GLN A 107 3.33 3.79 -6.53
CA GLN A 107 3.55 4.60 -7.73
C GLN A 107 4.00 6.04 -7.41
N SER A 108 3.55 6.58 -6.29
CA SER A 108 3.90 7.93 -5.82
C SER A 108 5.23 8.00 -5.05
N GLY A 109 5.92 6.87 -4.84
CA GLY A 109 7.19 6.81 -4.11
C GLY A 109 7.06 6.93 -2.58
N PHE A 110 5.86 6.75 -2.03
CA PHE A 110 5.58 6.76 -0.59
C PHE A 110 5.57 5.37 0.05
N LEU A 111 5.52 4.31 -0.77
CA LEU A 111 5.62 2.93 -0.31
C LEU A 111 6.93 2.30 -0.78
N ASP A 112 7.59 1.59 0.15
CA ASP A 112 8.80 0.84 -0.15
C ASP A 112 8.51 -0.27 -1.17
N ALA A 113 9.41 -0.43 -2.15
CA ALA A 113 9.24 -1.41 -3.22
C ALA A 113 9.29 -2.86 -2.70
N GLY A 114 10.16 -3.14 -1.72
CA GLY A 114 10.27 -4.47 -1.11
C GLY A 114 8.99 -4.83 -0.37
N PHE A 115 8.41 -3.88 0.38
CA PHE A 115 7.10 -4.06 0.97
C PHE A 115 6.05 -4.37 -0.11
N PHE A 116 5.91 -3.50 -1.12
CA PHE A 116 4.88 -3.66 -2.15
C PHE A 116 4.95 -5.03 -2.87
N GLU A 117 6.14 -5.48 -3.25
CA GLU A 117 6.33 -6.76 -3.94
C GLU A 117 6.00 -7.97 -3.05
N VAL A 118 6.41 -7.94 -1.78
CA VAL A 118 6.28 -9.09 -0.86
C VAL A 118 4.89 -9.15 -0.21
N THR A 119 4.25 -8.00 0.01
CA THR A 119 2.95 -7.93 0.70
C THR A 119 1.83 -7.67 -0.30
N THR A 120 1.74 -6.46 -0.86
CA THR A 120 0.62 -6.04 -1.71
C THR A 120 0.49 -6.92 -2.95
N LYS A 121 1.54 -7.04 -3.76
CA LYS A 121 1.50 -7.84 -5.00
C LYS A 121 1.21 -9.31 -4.72
N ALA A 122 1.81 -9.88 -3.67
CA ALA A 122 1.54 -11.27 -3.28
C ALA A 122 0.08 -11.48 -2.86
N GLN A 123 -0.52 -10.53 -2.15
CA GLN A 123 -1.92 -10.59 -1.77
C GLN A 123 -2.86 -10.42 -2.97
N VAL A 124 -2.59 -9.44 -3.85
CA VAL A 124 -3.33 -9.28 -5.10
C VAL A 124 -3.28 -10.56 -5.92
N ARG A 125 -2.10 -11.16 -6.07
CA ARG A 125 -1.90 -12.44 -6.75
C ARG A 125 -2.75 -13.57 -6.15
N MET A 126 -2.90 -13.61 -4.84
CA MET A 126 -3.70 -14.63 -4.15
C MET A 126 -5.22 -14.40 -4.33
N TRP A 127 -5.67 -13.16 -4.27
CA TRP A 127 -7.10 -12.83 -4.17
C TRP A 127 -7.76 -12.41 -5.48
N ALA A 128 -7.01 -11.94 -6.48
CA ALA A 128 -7.55 -11.46 -7.75
C ALA A 128 -8.44 -12.48 -8.49
N PRO A 129 -8.11 -13.79 -8.53
CA PRO A 129 -9.03 -14.77 -9.13
C PRO A 129 -10.38 -14.85 -8.42
N ARG A 130 -10.38 -14.70 -7.10
CA ARG A 130 -11.60 -14.72 -6.29
C ARG A 130 -12.44 -13.47 -6.51
N TRP A 131 -11.82 -12.31 -6.70
CA TRP A 131 -12.54 -11.08 -7.07
C TRP A 131 -13.33 -11.29 -8.36
N ARG A 132 -12.70 -11.87 -9.40
CA ARG A 132 -13.41 -12.22 -10.65
C ARG A 132 -14.56 -13.20 -10.39
N ALA A 133 -14.35 -14.23 -9.58
CA ALA A 133 -15.39 -15.22 -9.25
C ALA A 133 -16.61 -14.64 -8.51
N ILE A 134 -16.43 -13.56 -7.73
CA ILE A 134 -17.53 -12.85 -7.05
C ILE A 134 -18.01 -11.59 -7.80
N GLY A 135 -17.46 -11.29 -8.98
CA GLY A 135 -17.82 -10.10 -9.77
C GLY A 135 -17.30 -8.77 -9.22
N LEU A 136 -16.28 -8.79 -8.38
CA LEU A 136 -15.65 -7.58 -7.83
C LEU A 136 -14.65 -6.99 -8.85
N THR A 137 -14.99 -5.83 -9.42
CA THR A 137 -14.23 -5.18 -10.51
C THR A 137 -14.01 -3.68 -10.30
N GLU A 138 -14.22 -3.19 -9.08
CA GLU A 138 -14.02 -1.78 -8.71
C GLU A 138 -12.53 -1.42 -8.63
N GLY A 139 -12.20 -0.13 -8.52
CA GLY A 139 -10.82 0.38 -8.39
C GLY A 139 -10.43 1.41 -9.45
N ARG A 140 -9.29 2.08 -9.25
CA ARG A 140 -8.70 3.03 -10.21
C ARG A 140 -8.20 2.31 -11.48
N GLY A 141 -8.16 3.01 -12.61
CA GLY A 141 -7.74 2.45 -13.91
C GLY A 141 -6.39 1.74 -13.83
N ASP A 142 -5.36 2.45 -13.39
CA ASP A 142 -3.99 1.93 -13.24
C ASP A 142 -3.91 0.72 -12.30
N PHE A 143 -4.77 0.67 -11.25
CA PHE A 143 -4.81 -0.49 -10.37
C PHE A 143 -5.44 -1.70 -11.05
N LYS A 144 -6.48 -1.52 -11.87
CA LYS A 144 -7.05 -2.63 -12.65
C LYS A 144 -6.02 -3.19 -13.64
N GLU A 145 -5.28 -2.33 -14.32
CA GLU A 145 -4.19 -2.74 -15.22
C GLU A 145 -3.12 -3.54 -14.47
N PHE A 146 -2.72 -3.08 -13.27
CA PHE A 146 -1.83 -3.83 -12.40
C PHE A 146 -2.38 -5.21 -12.04
N VAL A 147 -3.65 -5.30 -11.60
CA VAL A 147 -4.30 -6.57 -11.27
C VAL A 147 -4.31 -7.51 -12.48
N ASP A 148 -4.64 -7.01 -13.67
CA ASP A 148 -4.63 -7.80 -14.89
C ASP A 148 -3.22 -8.30 -15.25
N SER A 149 -2.18 -7.47 -15.08
CA SER A 149 -0.78 -7.90 -15.26
C SER A 149 -0.38 -9.01 -14.29
N VAL A 150 -0.80 -8.93 -13.02
CA VAL A 150 -0.51 -9.95 -12.01
C VAL A 150 -1.19 -11.28 -12.35
N LEU A 151 -2.41 -11.23 -12.89
CA LEU A 151 -3.12 -12.41 -13.34
C LEU A 151 -2.46 -13.05 -14.58
N GLN A 152 -2.01 -12.24 -15.54
CA GLN A 152 -1.25 -12.74 -16.70
C GLN A 152 0.07 -13.39 -16.29
N GLU A 153 0.81 -12.81 -15.34
CA GLU A 153 2.03 -13.42 -14.79
C GLU A 153 1.76 -14.82 -14.21
N GLN A 154 0.62 -15.04 -13.56
CA GLN A 154 0.27 -16.35 -12.98
C GLN A 154 -0.01 -17.42 -14.03
N ASP A 155 -0.65 -17.04 -15.13
CA ASP A 155 -1.02 -17.98 -16.19
C ASP A 155 0.24 -18.49 -16.91
N HIS A 156 1.25 -17.62 -17.12
CA HIS A 156 2.53 -17.99 -17.74
C HIS A 156 3.43 -18.88 -16.87
N VAL A 157 3.23 -18.94 -15.55
CA VAL A 157 3.99 -19.82 -14.65
C VAL A 157 3.39 -21.24 -14.62
N LYS A 158 2.17 -21.42 -15.14
CA LYS A 158 1.47 -22.72 -15.18
C LYS A 158 1.65 -23.49 -16.50
N GLU A 159 2.25 -22.87 -17.52
CA GLU A 159 2.66 -23.51 -18.79
C GLU A 159 4.10 -24.05 -18.72
#